data_AF-A0A930MFT9-F1
#
_entry.id   AF-A0A930MFT9-F1
#
_cell.length_a   1.000
_cell.length_b   1.000
_cell.length_c   1.000
_cell.angle_alpha   90.00
_cell.angle_beta   90.00
_cell.angle_gamma   90.00
#
_symmetry.space_group_name_H-M   'P 1'
#
loop_
_entity.id
_entity.type
_entity.pdbx_description
1 polymer ?
#
loop_
_entity_poly.entity_id
_entity_poly.type
_entity_poly.pdbx_seq_one_letter_code
_entity_poly.pdbx_strand_id
1 'polypeptide(L)'
;MSLDGFSMSALVHELADALTGGRIDKINQPNKQSIVLGIRQPGQNLLLYINTNAGNPSAHLIETAPENPAEPPTFVMLLRKQLETGRIAAVRQEGRDRILCFDFDSLAAGGKIVTKTLIVELIGKYSNIILHEDGIITEALRRIGENTSRVRTVYKGLPYVLPPAQEKCDLLTADTEDILARVRAEGEAKLFQALIGAVLGFGPVSAKEAAFLAGLTPNIPVAQLDDADFAALADALTELRTWMEKPAPSLRLDENGKVTAMAAFPLSALPKTTLLSYPTVSALMIDADRRLGSYVIPDRERFRRLVRTELSRAREKYEKLGAEIAAAENAEEQKIAADNLMTYQYNYVDHADDAITVTNIYSETGEALTIPLDRRLSIIQNMQAYYKK
;
A
#
# COMPACT_ATOMS: atom_id res chain seq x y z
N MET A 1 0.92 2.12 -7.74
CA MET A 1 1.33 2.78 -9.00
C MET A 1 2.05 4.05 -8.58
N SER A 2 3.18 4.42 -9.19
CA SER A 2 3.92 5.64 -8.85
C SER A 2 4.17 6.48 -10.10
N LEU A 3 4.37 7.77 -9.91
CA LEU A 3 4.96 8.63 -10.93
C LEU A 3 6.33 8.06 -11.34
N ASP A 4 6.65 8.05 -12.63
CA ASP A 4 7.94 7.58 -13.12
C ASP A 4 9.03 8.65 -12.98
N GLY A 5 10.28 8.26 -13.18
CA GLY A 5 11.43 9.16 -12.97
C GLY A 5 11.46 10.32 -13.96
N PHE A 6 10.97 10.11 -15.19
CA PHE A 6 10.83 11.17 -16.17
C PHE A 6 9.80 12.22 -15.74
N SER A 7 8.59 11.80 -15.38
CA SER A 7 7.55 12.72 -14.88
C SER A 7 7.93 13.36 -13.53
N MET A 8 8.75 12.68 -12.72
CA MET A 8 9.25 13.20 -11.44
C MET A 8 10.05 14.50 -11.61
N SER A 9 10.71 14.73 -12.74
CA SER A 9 11.51 15.96 -12.91
C SER A 9 10.65 17.22 -12.90
N ALA A 10 9.44 17.16 -13.48
CA ALA A 10 8.48 18.26 -13.41
C ALA A 10 8.01 18.52 -11.98
N LEU A 11 7.75 17.45 -11.20
CA LEU A 11 7.42 17.57 -9.79
C LEU A 11 8.58 18.19 -8.99
N VAL A 12 9.82 17.76 -9.25
CA VAL A 12 11.00 18.32 -8.58
C VAL A 12 11.16 19.80 -8.91
N HIS A 13 10.95 20.22 -10.16
CA HIS A 13 10.95 21.64 -10.53
C HIS A 13 9.86 22.42 -9.78
N GLU A 14 8.63 21.91 -9.77
CA GLU A 14 7.52 22.51 -9.01
C GLU A 14 7.84 22.66 -7.52
N LEU A 15 8.42 21.61 -6.91
CA LEU A 15 8.84 21.63 -5.52
C LEU A 15 10.02 22.60 -5.29
N ALA A 16 10.99 22.67 -6.20
CA ALA A 16 12.11 23.59 -6.11
C ALA A 16 11.64 25.05 -6.13
N ASP A 17 10.74 25.39 -7.07
CA ASP A 17 10.17 26.73 -7.20
C ASP A 17 9.38 27.15 -5.96
N ALA A 18 8.62 26.22 -5.37
CA ALA A 18 7.80 26.50 -4.20
C ALA A 18 8.60 26.54 -2.89
N LEU A 19 9.57 25.64 -2.72
CA LEU A 19 10.17 25.34 -1.42
C LEU A 19 11.54 25.97 -1.19
N THR A 20 12.32 26.26 -2.23
CA THR A 20 13.68 26.81 -2.09
C THR A 20 13.66 28.15 -1.35
N GLY A 21 14.59 28.33 -0.42
CA GLY A 21 14.67 29.46 0.51
C GLY A 21 13.70 29.38 1.70
N GLY A 22 12.70 28.50 1.65
CA GLY A 22 11.72 28.29 2.71
C GLY A 22 12.35 27.76 4.00
N ARG A 23 11.83 28.21 5.14
CA ARG A 23 12.29 27.76 6.47
C ARG A 23 11.43 26.62 6.98
N ILE A 24 12.06 25.56 7.49
CA ILE A 24 11.33 24.46 8.14
C ILE A 24 10.78 24.94 9.48
N ASP A 25 9.45 24.91 9.59
CA ASP A 25 8.70 25.32 10.77
C ASP A 25 8.38 24.12 11.67
N LYS A 26 7.85 23.04 11.08
CA LYS A 26 7.43 21.84 11.80
C LYS A 26 7.72 20.59 10.99
N ILE A 27 8.05 19.51 11.67
CA ILE A 27 8.15 18.18 11.06
C ILE A 27 7.22 17.22 11.80
N ASN A 28 6.36 16.54 11.07
CA ASN A 28 5.37 15.63 11.61
C ASN A 28 5.43 14.26 10.92
N GLN A 29 5.02 13.21 11.63
CA GLN A 29 4.96 11.85 11.10
C GLN A 29 3.55 11.28 11.32
N PRO A 30 2.62 11.49 10.37
CA PRO A 30 1.23 11.03 10.53
C PRO A 30 1.10 9.51 10.73
N ASN A 31 1.98 8.73 10.10
CA ASN A 31 2.03 7.28 10.25
C ASN A 31 3.45 6.74 10.05
N LYS A 32 3.64 5.42 10.20
CA LYS A 32 4.95 4.76 10.12
C LYS A 32 5.68 4.93 8.78
N GLN A 33 4.98 5.32 7.71
CA GLN A 33 5.51 5.37 6.34
C GLN A 33 5.52 6.77 5.75
N SER A 34 4.98 7.79 6.42
CA SER A 34 4.89 9.13 5.87
C SER A 34 5.33 10.22 6.83
N ILE A 35 5.94 11.27 6.31
CA ILE A 35 6.23 12.51 7.03
C ILE A 35 5.60 13.71 6.34
N VAL A 36 5.41 14.78 7.09
CA VAL A 36 4.98 16.10 6.61
C VAL A 36 5.99 17.11 7.08
N LEU A 37 6.57 17.87 6.15
CA LEU A 37 7.37 19.05 6.47
C LEU A 37 6.45 20.27 6.31
N GLY A 38 6.34 21.09 7.36
CA GLY A 38 5.76 22.43 7.28
C GLY A 38 6.86 23.43 6.96
N ILE A 39 6.71 24.13 5.83
CA ILE A 39 7.69 25.07 5.29
C ILE A 39 7.06 26.47 5.28
N ARG A 40 7.76 27.44 5.85
CA ARG A 40 7.35 28.83 5.86
C ARG A 40 8.09 29.61 4.79
N GLN A 41 7.33 30.22 3.90
CA GLN A 41 7.79 31.18 2.90
C GLN A 41 7.17 32.56 3.21
N PRO A 42 7.72 33.65 2.67
CA PRO A 42 7.06 34.95 2.73
C PRO A 42 5.64 34.85 2.17
N GLY A 43 4.63 35.19 2.97
CA GLY A 43 3.22 35.22 2.53
C GLY A 43 2.49 33.87 2.47
N GLN A 44 3.18 32.73 2.65
CA GLN A 44 2.54 31.41 2.58
C GLN A 44 3.18 30.36 3.50
N ASN A 45 2.37 29.42 3.99
CA ASN A 45 2.85 28.21 4.64
C ASN A 45 2.53 27.03 3.72
N LEU A 46 3.56 26.27 3.36
CA LEU A 46 3.47 25.11 2.49
C LEU A 46 3.63 23.83 3.31
N LEU A 47 3.00 22.75 2.86
CA LEU A 47 3.10 21.44 3.47
C LEU A 47 3.62 20.46 2.42
N LEU A 48 4.84 19.95 2.61
CA LEU A 48 5.38 18.87 1.80
C LEU A 48 5.04 17.54 2.46
N TYR A 49 4.24 16.73 1.79
CA TYR A 49 3.95 15.35 2.18
C TYR A 49 4.91 14.39 1.49
N ILE A 50 5.51 13.48 2.25
CA ILE A 50 6.36 12.41 1.73
C ILE A 50 5.83 11.08 2.26
N ASN A 51 5.54 10.15 1.36
CA ASN A 51 4.99 8.83 1.64
C ASN A 51 5.87 7.73 1.05
N THR A 52 6.25 6.76 1.87
CA THR A 52 7.04 5.58 1.49
C THR A 52 6.22 4.29 1.44
N ASN A 53 4.88 4.39 1.45
CA ASN A 53 4.01 3.23 1.33
C ASN A 53 4.30 2.50 0.00
N ALA A 54 4.54 1.19 0.09
CA ALA A 54 4.94 0.37 -1.04
C ALA A 54 3.94 0.40 -2.22
N GLY A 55 2.66 0.60 -1.94
CA GLY A 55 1.61 0.63 -2.98
C GLY A 55 1.61 1.91 -3.81
N ASN A 56 1.98 3.04 -3.20
CA ASN A 56 1.98 4.36 -3.84
C ASN A 56 2.94 5.30 -3.10
N PRO A 57 4.26 5.16 -3.31
CA PRO A 57 5.22 6.10 -2.75
C PRO A 57 5.14 7.43 -3.53
N SER A 58 5.08 8.54 -2.79
CA SER A 58 4.83 9.87 -3.35
C SER A 58 5.52 10.95 -2.54
N ALA A 59 5.83 12.09 -3.17
CA ALA A 59 6.26 13.31 -2.51
C ALA A 59 5.61 14.49 -3.24
N HIS A 60 4.80 15.30 -2.57
CA HIS A 60 4.07 16.41 -3.20
C HIS A 60 3.55 17.42 -2.16
N LEU A 61 3.17 18.61 -2.63
CA LEU A 61 2.51 19.60 -1.78
C LEU A 61 1.07 19.20 -1.48
N ILE A 62 0.65 19.41 -0.24
CA ILE A 62 -0.73 19.16 0.20
C ILE A 62 -1.33 20.42 0.80
N GLU A 63 -2.66 20.54 0.75
CA GLU A 63 -3.39 21.70 1.28
C GLU A 63 -3.78 21.52 2.74
N THR A 64 -4.02 20.27 3.16
CA THR A 64 -4.49 19.93 4.51
C THR A 64 -3.58 18.91 5.16
N ALA A 65 -3.01 19.25 6.32
CA ALA A 65 -2.17 18.33 7.07
C ALA A 65 -3.00 17.13 7.58
N PRO A 66 -2.52 15.88 7.42
CA PRO A 66 -3.13 14.72 8.04
C PRO A 66 -3.07 14.78 9.57
N GLU A 67 -3.96 14.03 10.22
CA GLU A 67 -3.91 13.84 11.67
C GLU A 67 -2.59 13.21 12.11
N ASN A 68 -2.07 13.68 13.23
CA ASN A 68 -0.82 13.21 13.81
C ASN A 68 -1.08 12.34 15.04
N PRO A 69 -0.23 11.33 15.30
CA PRO A 69 -0.29 10.59 16.55
C PRO A 69 -0.01 11.53 17.74
N ALA A 70 -0.57 11.20 18.90
CA ALA A 70 -0.38 11.97 20.13
C ALA A 70 1.10 12.03 20.54
N GLU A 71 1.83 10.93 20.37
CA GLU A 71 3.26 10.85 20.65
C GLU A 71 4.09 10.80 19.36
N PRO A 72 5.05 11.71 19.17
CA PRO A 72 5.91 11.72 17.98
C PRO A 72 6.92 10.56 18.03
N PRO A 73 7.06 9.74 16.96
CA PRO A 73 8.08 8.71 16.88
C PRO A 73 9.53 9.24 16.97
N THR A 74 10.48 8.39 17.35
CA THR A 74 11.89 8.76 17.49
C THR A 74 12.51 9.34 16.20
N PHE A 75 12.15 8.79 15.05
CA PHE A 75 12.66 9.26 13.75
C PHE A 75 12.31 10.74 13.51
N VAL A 76 11.04 11.12 13.70
CA VAL A 76 10.62 12.52 13.51
C VAL A 76 11.27 13.43 14.54
N MET A 77 11.44 13.01 15.79
CA MET A 77 12.14 13.82 16.80
C MET A 77 13.60 14.11 16.42
N LEU A 78 14.28 13.14 15.81
CA LEU A 78 15.64 13.32 15.32
C LEU A 78 15.70 14.24 14.10
N LEU A 79 14.76 14.11 13.16
CA LEU A 79 14.64 15.07 12.06
C LEU A 79 14.40 16.49 12.57
N ARG A 80 13.51 16.67 13.56
CA ARG A 80 13.26 17.98 14.18
C ARG A 80 14.54 18.60 14.71
N LYS A 81 15.29 17.85 15.52
CA LYS A 81 16.57 18.31 16.08
C LYS A 81 17.58 18.71 15.00
N GLN A 82 17.56 18.08 13.84
CA GLN A 82 18.57 18.26 12.79
C GLN A 82 18.20 19.30 11.73
N LEU A 83 16.90 19.50 11.48
CA LEU A 83 16.38 20.23 10.32
C LEU A 83 15.45 21.40 10.67
N GLU A 84 14.78 21.41 11.83
CA GLU A 84 13.91 22.54 12.19
C GLU A 84 14.71 23.83 12.23
N THR A 85 14.07 24.94 11.83
CA THR A 85 14.68 26.26 11.62
C THR A 85 15.68 26.36 10.47
N GLY A 86 16.10 25.22 9.88
CA GLY A 86 16.91 25.19 8.67
C GLY A 86 16.15 25.74 7.47
N ARG A 87 16.89 26.17 6.45
CA ARG A 87 16.36 26.65 5.17
C ARG A 87 16.62 25.64 4.07
N ILE A 88 15.63 25.45 3.19
CA ILE A 88 15.82 24.61 2.01
C ILE A 88 16.73 25.36 1.04
N ALA A 89 17.94 24.87 0.86
CA ALA A 89 18.94 25.42 -0.05
C ALA A 89 18.67 24.99 -1.49
N ALA A 90 18.28 23.72 -1.70
CA ALA A 90 17.96 23.19 -3.00
C ALA A 90 16.98 22.02 -2.90
N VAL A 91 16.18 21.83 -3.95
CA VAL A 91 15.43 20.61 -4.22
C VAL A 91 15.86 20.11 -5.59
N ARG A 92 16.34 18.87 -5.65
CA ARG A 92 16.90 18.32 -6.88
C ARG A 92 16.57 16.84 -7.01
N GLN A 93 16.60 16.36 -8.24
CA GLN A 93 16.44 14.95 -8.57
C GLN A 93 17.82 14.32 -8.68
N GLU A 94 17.98 13.10 -8.19
CA GLU A 94 19.20 12.34 -8.45
C GLU A 94 19.10 11.62 -9.81
N GLY A 95 19.84 12.13 -10.79
CA GLY A 95 19.74 11.69 -12.19
C GLY A 95 18.33 11.90 -12.74
N ARG A 96 17.70 10.81 -13.18
CA ARG A 96 16.28 10.74 -13.59
C ARG A 96 15.54 9.60 -12.90
N ASP A 97 16.02 9.16 -11.73
CA ASP A 97 15.32 8.13 -10.95
C ASP A 97 14.32 8.78 -9.99
N ARG A 98 13.52 7.97 -9.32
CA ARG A 98 12.52 8.41 -8.32
C ARG A 98 13.19 8.68 -6.97
N ILE A 99 14.25 9.50 -6.99
CA ILE A 99 15.04 9.89 -5.82
C ILE A 99 15.09 11.41 -5.79
N LEU A 100 14.51 12.00 -4.75
CA LEU A 100 14.52 13.44 -4.53
C LEU A 100 15.50 13.76 -3.40
N CYS A 101 16.29 14.80 -3.59
CA CYS A 101 17.24 15.29 -2.61
C CYS A 101 16.82 16.70 -2.20
N PHE A 102 16.61 16.89 -0.90
CA PHE A 102 16.33 18.20 -0.30
C PHE A 102 17.54 18.59 0.53
N ASP A 103 18.21 19.67 0.13
CA ASP A 103 19.38 20.19 0.82
C ASP A 103 18.93 21.27 1.81
N PHE A 104 19.33 21.15 3.08
CA PHE A 104 18.93 22.03 4.17
C PHE A 104 20.16 22.71 4.79
N ASP A 105 20.18 24.04 4.73
CA ASP A 105 21.18 24.85 5.38
C ASP A 105 20.77 25.20 6.81
N SER A 106 21.70 25.00 7.74
CA SER A 106 21.56 25.34 9.15
C SER A 106 22.80 26.07 9.63
N LEU A 107 22.62 27.00 10.58
CA LEU A 107 23.76 27.71 11.18
C LEU A 107 24.32 26.87 12.32
N ALA A 108 25.55 26.40 12.18
CA ALA A 108 26.26 25.67 13.22
C ALA A 108 26.97 26.62 14.20
N ALA A 109 27.53 26.04 15.26
CA ALA A 109 28.36 26.78 16.21
C ALA A 109 29.52 27.50 15.49
N GLY A 110 29.75 28.76 15.86
CA GLY A 110 30.77 29.60 15.21
C GLY A 110 30.34 30.23 13.89
N GLY A 111 29.04 30.19 13.54
CA GLY A 111 28.48 30.92 12.40
C GLY A 111 28.75 30.28 11.03
N LYS A 112 29.24 29.04 11.01
CA LYS A 112 29.42 28.28 9.76
C LYS A 112 28.08 27.70 9.30
N ILE A 113 27.83 27.77 7.99
CA ILE A 113 26.68 27.09 7.38
C ILE A 113 27.04 25.61 7.23
N VAL A 114 26.12 24.75 7.67
CA VAL A 114 26.20 23.30 7.50
C VAL A 114 24.98 22.86 6.69
N THR A 115 25.24 22.12 5.62
CA THR A 115 24.22 21.57 4.72
C THR A 115 23.98 20.10 5.04
N LYS A 116 22.72 19.73 5.27
CA LYS A 116 22.29 18.33 5.41
C LYS A 116 21.33 17.99 4.28
N THR A 117 21.40 16.77 3.77
CA THR A 117 20.55 16.34 2.65
C THR A 117 19.57 15.27 3.11
N LEU A 118 18.28 15.52 2.92
CA LEU A 118 17.23 14.52 3.05
C LEU A 118 16.99 13.88 1.68
N ILE A 119 17.39 12.63 1.56
CA ILE A 119 17.13 11.78 0.40
C ILE A 119 15.78 11.09 0.59
N VAL A 120 14.94 11.20 -0.42
CA VAL A 120 13.63 10.55 -0.50
C VAL A 120 13.63 9.60 -1.69
N GLU A 121 13.72 8.31 -1.41
CA GLU A 121 13.70 7.25 -2.42
C GLU A 121 12.29 6.69 -2.54
N LEU A 122 11.68 6.78 -3.72
CA LEU A 122 10.29 6.37 -3.97
C LEU A 122 10.24 5.07 -4.82
N ILE A 123 11.00 4.07 -4.41
CA ILE A 123 11.20 2.79 -5.12
C ILE A 123 10.27 1.69 -4.57
N GLY A 124 8.96 1.92 -4.61
CA GLY A 124 7.95 0.95 -4.18
C GLY A 124 8.20 0.41 -2.77
N LYS A 125 8.32 -0.90 -2.61
CA LYS A 125 8.59 -1.53 -1.29
C LYS A 125 9.92 -1.15 -0.67
N TYR A 126 10.89 -0.70 -1.48
CA TYR A 126 12.20 -0.25 -1.05
C TYR A 126 12.27 1.25 -0.75
N SER A 127 11.13 1.96 -0.85
CA SER A 127 11.09 3.39 -0.57
C SER A 127 11.57 3.72 0.84
N ASN A 128 12.35 4.80 0.95
CA ASN A 128 13.00 5.19 2.20
C ASN A 128 13.16 6.72 2.29
N ILE A 129 13.39 7.20 3.50
CA ILE A 129 13.76 8.59 3.78
C ILE A 129 15.06 8.53 4.57
N ILE A 130 16.12 9.14 4.06
CA ILE A 130 17.47 9.02 4.60
C ILE A 130 18.04 10.44 4.75
N LEU A 131 18.50 10.79 5.94
CA LEU A 131 19.20 12.03 6.20
C LEU A 131 20.70 11.76 6.23
N HIS A 132 21.48 12.57 5.51
CA HIS A 132 22.93 12.53 5.59
C HIS A 132 23.54 13.93 5.71
N GLU A 133 24.77 13.98 6.19
CA GLU A 133 25.62 15.17 6.28
C GLU A 133 26.98 14.77 5.71
N ASP A 134 27.46 15.49 4.70
CA ASP A 134 28.72 15.18 3.98
C ASP A 134 28.79 13.72 3.49
N GLY A 135 27.67 13.21 2.96
CA GLY A 135 27.54 11.84 2.48
C GLY A 135 27.51 10.77 3.58
N ILE A 136 27.57 11.12 4.87
CA ILE A 136 27.46 10.17 5.99
C ILE A 136 26.03 10.16 6.53
N ILE A 137 25.41 8.98 6.56
CA ILE A 137 24.03 8.80 7.03
C ILE A 137 23.96 9.18 8.51
N THR A 138 23.07 10.11 8.85
CA THR A 138 22.81 10.52 10.23
C THR A 138 21.56 9.85 10.78
N GLU A 139 20.54 9.61 9.96
CA GLU A 139 19.33 8.86 10.30
C GLU A 139 18.62 8.32 9.05
N ALA A 140 17.82 7.26 9.20
CA ALA A 140 16.97 6.75 8.13
C ALA A 140 15.63 6.23 8.70
N LEU A 141 14.54 6.44 7.97
CA LEU A 141 13.22 5.94 8.34
C LEU A 141 13.21 4.42 8.40
N ARG A 142 13.88 3.77 7.43
CA ARG A 142 14.13 2.32 7.42
C ARG A 142 15.63 2.06 7.44
N ARG A 143 16.07 1.35 8.49
CA ARG A 143 17.45 0.88 8.63
C ARG A 143 17.58 -0.47 7.94
N ILE A 144 18.59 -0.62 7.09
CA ILE A 144 18.76 -1.80 6.23
C ILE A 144 20.13 -2.41 6.49
N GLY A 145 20.14 -3.64 7.01
CA GLY A 145 21.37 -4.40 7.26
C GLY A 145 21.74 -5.36 6.17
N GLU A 146 22.94 -5.92 6.33
CA GLU A 146 23.54 -6.88 5.41
C GLU A 146 22.65 -8.11 5.20
N ASN A 147 21.95 -8.55 6.24
CA ASN A 147 21.01 -9.67 6.16
C ASN A 147 19.74 -9.35 5.34
N THR A 148 19.40 -8.07 5.18
CA THR A 148 18.15 -7.63 4.53
C THR A 148 18.39 -7.20 3.08
N SER A 149 19.58 -6.74 2.74
CA SER A 149 19.93 -6.22 1.42
C SER A 149 21.32 -6.66 1.03
N ARG A 150 21.44 -7.29 -0.14
CA ARG A 150 22.72 -7.66 -0.75
C ARG A 150 23.34 -6.52 -1.58
N VAL A 151 22.61 -5.42 -1.77
CA VAL A 151 23.00 -4.33 -2.68
C VAL A 151 23.72 -3.23 -1.93
N ARG A 152 23.12 -2.75 -0.83
CA ARG A 152 23.70 -1.73 0.06
C ARG A 152 23.06 -1.78 1.44
N THR A 153 23.78 -1.27 2.42
CA THR A 153 23.32 -1.04 3.79
C THR A 153 22.88 0.41 3.97
N VAL A 154 21.96 0.63 4.91
CA VAL A 154 21.48 1.97 5.29
C VAL A 154 21.47 2.03 6.81
N TYR A 155 22.55 2.56 7.39
CA TYR A 155 22.73 2.74 8.82
C TYR A 155 23.46 4.04 9.14
N LYS A 156 23.14 4.59 10.32
CA LYS A 156 23.82 5.76 10.87
C LYS A 156 25.34 5.52 10.95
N GLY A 157 26.11 6.52 10.53
CA GLY A 157 27.57 6.51 10.53
C GLY A 157 28.20 5.86 9.30
N LEU A 158 27.40 5.23 8.43
CA LEU A 158 27.90 4.71 7.15
C LEU A 158 27.75 5.73 6.02
N PRO A 159 28.59 5.67 4.98
CA PRO A 159 28.39 6.44 3.77
C PRO A 159 27.05 6.11 3.11
N TYR A 160 26.34 7.12 2.63
CA TYR A 160 25.21 6.97 1.75
C TYR A 160 25.72 6.58 0.35
N VAL A 161 25.21 5.46 -0.17
CA VAL A 161 25.52 4.96 -1.51
C VAL A 161 24.23 4.92 -2.30
N LEU A 162 24.24 5.46 -3.51
CA LEU A 162 23.08 5.44 -4.41
C LEU A 162 22.67 4.00 -4.78
N PRO A 163 21.41 3.77 -5.20
CA PRO A 163 21.06 2.55 -5.89
C PRO A 163 21.96 2.36 -7.14
N PRO A 164 22.17 1.12 -7.60
CA PRO A 164 23.00 0.84 -8.77
C PRO A 164 22.59 1.70 -9.97
N ALA A 165 23.56 2.40 -10.56
CA ALA A 165 23.33 3.21 -11.74
C ALA A 165 22.83 2.33 -12.91
N GLN A 166 22.00 2.92 -13.76
CA GLN A 166 21.49 2.27 -14.97
C GLN A 166 22.20 2.88 -16.18
N GLU A 167 22.68 2.03 -17.09
CA GLU A 167 23.31 2.48 -18.35
C GLU A 167 22.25 2.86 -19.39
N LYS A 168 21.60 4.01 -19.19
CA LYS A 168 20.50 4.54 -20.03
C LYS A 168 20.73 5.99 -20.42
N CYS A 169 20.10 6.43 -21.49
CA CYS A 169 20.16 7.81 -21.97
C CYS A 169 19.13 8.71 -21.27
N ASP A 170 19.49 9.92 -20.89
CA ASP A 170 18.54 10.93 -20.43
C ASP A 170 17.92 11.67 -21.62
N LEU A 171 16.62 11.51 -21.86
CA LEU A 171 15.90 12.13 -22.97
C LEU A 171 16.01 13.67 -23.01
N LEU A 172 16.19 14.32 -21.86
CA LEU A 172 16.27 15.78 -21.82
C LEU A 172 17.66 16.32 -22.20
N THR A 173 18.69 15.46 -22.29
CA THR A 173 20.08 15.89 -22.55
C THR A 173 20.77 15.14 -23.69
N ALA A 174 20.45 13.86 -23.89
CA ALA A 174 21.01 13.04 -24.95
C ALA A 174 20.50 13.44 -26.35
N ASP A 175 21.24 13.00 -27.37
CA ASP A 175 20.76 13.00 -28.75
C ASP A 175 19.69 11.91 -28.90
N THR A 176 18.64 12.22 -29.66
CA THR A 176 17.56 11.28 -29.96
C THR A 176 18.11 10.08 -30.74
N GLU A 177 19.08 10.27 -31.64
CA GLU A 177 19.68 9.16 -32.39
C GLU A 177 20.36 8.12 -31.49
N ASP A 178 21.05 8.54 -30.44
CA ASP A 178 21.68 7.63 -29.46
C ASP A 178 20.63 6.78 -28.73
N ILE A 179 19.47 7.37 -28.44
CA ILE A 179 18.34 6.66 -27.83
C ILE A 179 17.78 5.63 -28.80
N LEU A 180 17.54 6.02 -30.06
CA LEU A 180 16.99 5.13 -31.09
C LEU A 180 17.96 3.97 -31.39
N ALA A 181 19.26 4.22 -31.42
CA ALA A 181 20.28 3.18 -31.60
C ALA A 181 20.20 2.12 -30.47
N ARG A 182 20.01 2.56 -29.21
CA ARG A 182 19.79 1.63 -28.08
C ARG A 182 18.48 0.86 -28.20
N VAL A 183 17.40 1.51 -28.64
CA VAL A 183 16.13 0.83 -28.88
C VAL A 183 16.31 -0.24 -29.97
N ARG A 184 16.92 0.11 -31.11
CA ARG A 184 17.21 -0.81 -32.24
C ARG A 184 18.01 -2.04 -31.82
N ALA A 185 18.94 -1.89 -30.86
CA ALA A 185 19.75 -3.00 -30.36
C ALA A 185 18.92 -4.08 -29.62
N GLU A 186 17.74 -3.72 -29.10
CA GLU A 186 16.83 -4.59 -28.36
C GLU A 186 15.77 -5.23 -29.28
N GLY A 187 16.17 -5.75 -30.44
CA GLY A 187 15.28 -6.22 -31.51
C GLY A 187 14.17 -7.20 -31.09
N GLU A 188 14.48 -8.14 -30.19
CA GLU A 188 13.53 -9.15 -29.69
C GLU A 188 12.57 -8.61 -28.61
N ALA A 189 12.90 -7.48 -28.00
CA ALA A 189 12.07 -6.87 -26.97
C ALA A 189 10.83 -6.22 -27.58
N LYS A 190 9.76 -6.13 -26.78
CA LYS A 190 8.62 -5.27 -27.13
C LYS A 190 9.05 -3.81 -27.07
N LEU A 191 8.56 -2.98 -28.00
CA LEU A 191 8.91 -1.56 -28.09
C LEU A 191 8.86 -0.83 -26.74
N PHE A 192 7.80 -1.00 -25.96
CA PHE A 192 7.72 -0.33 -24.65
C PHE A 192 8.81 -0.79 -23.66
N GLN A 193 9.26 -2.05 -23.75
CA GLN A 193 10.33 -2.58 -22.89
C GLN A 193 11.69 -2.05 -23.36
N ALA A 194 11.92 -2.01 -24.67
CA ALA A 194 13.13 -1.42 -25.25
C ALA A 194 13.25 0.07 -24.88
N LEU A 195 12.16 0.83 -24.93
CA LEU A 195 12.13 2.23 -24.48
C LEU A 195 12.45 2.39 -22.98
N ILE A 196 11.88 1.55 -22.12
CA ILE A 196 12.24 1.53 -20.69
C ILE A 196 13.72 1.17 -20.49
N GLY A 197 14.26 0.28 -21.34
CA GLY A 197 15.65 -0.13 -21.34
C GLY A 197 16.60 0.97 -21.81
N ALA A 198 16.19 1.77 -22.79
CA ALA A 198 17.02 2.79 -23.42
C ALA A 198 16.98 4.15 -22.69
N VAL A 199 15.83 4.54 -22.14
CA VAL A 199 15.60 5.89 -21.61
C VAL A 199 15.56 5.89 -20.07
N LEU A 200 16.40 6.72 -19.46
CA LEU A 200 16.50 6.87 -18.02
C LEU A 200 15.21 7.53 -17.47
N GLY A 201 14.66 6.94 -16.41
CA GLY A 201 13.44 7.44 -15.76
C GLY A 201 12.13 7.05 -16.45
N PHE A 202 12.16 6.44 -17.64
CA PHE A 202 10.95 5.95 -18.30
C PHE A 202 10.32 4.79 -17.52
N GLY A 203 9.06 4.97 -17.14
CA GLY A 203 8.19 3.88 -16.71
C GLY A 203 7.31 3.35 -17.83
N PRO A 204 6.46 2.34 -17.55
CA PRO A 204 5.50 1.82 -18.52
C PRO A 204 4.52 2.84 -19.07
N VAL A 205 4.26 3.95 -18.36
CA VAL A 205 3.37 5.02 -18.83
C VAL A 205 4.07 5.80 -19.94
N SER A 206 5.22 6.42 -19.66
CA SER A 206 5.98 7.20 -20.64
C SER A 206 6.38 6.39 -21.87
N ALA A 207 6.82 5.14 -21.69
CA ALA A 207 7.20 4.28 -22.82
C ALA A 207 6.02 3.91 -23.72
N LYS A 208 4.84 3.64 -23.15
CA LYS A 208 3.64 3.35 -23.94
C LYS A 208 3.09 4.60 -24.61
N GLU A 209 3.23 5.75 -23.96
CA GLU A 209 2.82 7.03 -24.54
C GLU A 209 3.71 7.40 -25.74
N ALA A 210 5.04 7.26 -25.63
CA ALA A 210 5.95 7.45 -26.75
C ALA A 210 5.60 6.56 -27.95
N ALA A 211 5.34 5.27 -27.71
CA ALA A 211 4.91 4.34 -28.76
C ALA A 211 3.56 4.79 -29.38
N PHE A 212 2.62 5.22 -28.56
CA PHE A 212 1.31 5.67 -29.03
C PHE A 212 1.41 6.95 -29.89
N LEU A 213 2.21 7.93 -29.47
CA LEU A 213 2.45 9.17 -30.24
C LEU A 213 3.11 8.87 -31.59
N ALA A 214 3.98 7.87 -31.65
CA ALA A 214 4.57 7.38 -32.90
C ALA A 214 3.57 6.59 -33.78
N GLY A 215 2.32 6.38 -33.33
CA GLY A 215 1.35 5.54 -34.03
C GLY A 215 1.61 4.03 -33.93
N LEU A 216 2.48 3.61 -33.01
CA LEU A 216 2.96 2.23 -32.89
C LEU A 216 2.26 1.49 -31.76
N THR A 217 2.04 0.19 -31.96
CA THR A 217 1.52 -0.67 -30.88
C THR A 217 2.64 -0.92 -29.86
N PRO A 218 2.46 -0.64 -28.55
CA PRO A 218 3.56 -0.76 -27.58
C PRO A 218 4.18 -2.17 -27.47
N ASN A 219 3.41 -3.21 -27.84
CA ASN A 219 3.82 -4.61 -27.79
C ASN A 219 4.48 -5.12 -29.08
N ILE A 220 4.62 -4.30 -30.12
CA ILE A 220 5.31 -4.70 -31.36
C ILE A 220 6.79 -5.05 -31.04
N PRO A 221 7.33 -6.15 -31.55
CA PRO A 221 8.77 -6.41 -31.46
C PRO A 221 9.56 -5.35 -32.21
N VAL A 222 10.65 -4.87 -31.63
CA VAL A 222 11.47 -3.81 -32.26
C VAL A 222 12.01 -4.24 -33.63
N ALA A 223 12.34 -5.52 -33.82
CA ALA A 223 12.82 -6.07 -35.08
C ALA A 223 11.81 -5.98 -36.24
N GLN A 224 10.53 -5.67 -35.97
CA GLN A 224 9.49 -5.47 -37.00
C GLN A 224 9.34 -4.01 -37.42
N LEU A 225 10.04 -3.08 -36.76
CA LEU A 225 9.97 -1.65 -37.07
C LEU A 225 10.89 -1.32 -38.24
N ASP A 226 10.38 -0.51 -39.16
CA ASP A 226 11.16 0.04 -40.27
C ASP A 226 11.71 1.45 -39.96
N ASP A 227 12.46 2.04 -40.89
CA ASP A 227 13.06 3.36 -40.67
C ASP A 227 12.03 4.49 -40.57
N ALA A 228 10.85 4.35 -41.17
CA ALA A 228 9.77 5.33 -41.02
C ALA A 228 9.16 5.25 -39.61
N ASP A 229 9.02 4.04 -39.05
CA ASP A 229 8.58 3.85 -37.67
C ASP A 229 9.55 4.48 -36.67
N PHE A 230 10.87 4.35 -36.91
CA PHE A 230 11.88 4.99 -36.07
C PHE A 230 11.91 6.51 -36.20
N ALA A 231 11.63 7.04 -37.40
CA ALA A 231 11.45 8.49 -37.58
C ALA A 231 10.25 9.01 -36.78
N ALA A 232 9.11 8.32 -36.84
CA ALA A 232 7.93 8.66 -36.04
C ALA A 232 8.20 8.55 -34.53
N LEU A 233 9.01 7.57 -34.11
CA LEU A 233 9.44 7.45 -32.72
C LEU A 233 10.37 8.60 -32.29
N ALA A 234 11.24 9.08 -33.18
CA ALA A 234 12.08 10.25 -32.94
C ALA A 234 11.23 11.50 -32.67
N ASP A 235 10.22 11.73 -33.51
CA ASP A 235 9.29 12.86 -33.37
C ASP A 235 8.52 12.78 -32.04
N ALA A 236 8.01 11.58 -31.69
CA ALA A 236 7.33 11.34 -30.43
C ALA A 236 8.22 11.61 -29.20
N LEU A 237 9.49 11.21 -29.24
CA LEU A 237 10.45 11.48 -28.16
C LEU A 237 10.77 12.98 -28.03
N THR A 238 10.89 13.68 -29.15
CA THR A 238 11.04 15.14 -29.15
C THR A 238 9.81 15.84 -28.60
N GLU A 239 8.61 15.39 -28.95
CA GLU A 239 7.36 15.95 -28.40
C GLU A 239 7.28 15.78 -26.88
N LEU A 240 7.58 14.57 -26.36
CA LEU A 240 7.66 14.33 -24.92
C LEU A 240 8.69 15.23 -24.22
N ARG A 241 9.85 15.47 -24.87
CA ARG A 241 10.88 16.39 -24.36
C ARG A 241 10.33 17.81 -24.25
N THR A 242 9.64 18.31 -25.28
CA THR A 242 9.03 19.64 -25.28
C THR A 242 7.96 19.79 -24.21
N TRP A 243 7.13 18.77 -23.98
CA TRP A 243 6.11 18.82 -22.92
C TRP A 243 6.70 18.96 -21.51
N MET A 244 7.94 18.52 -21.29
CA MET A 244 8.59 18.70 -19.99
C MET A 244 9.09 20.14 -19.75
N GLU A 245 9.18 20.98 -20.77
CA GLU A 245 9.47 22.42 -20.60
C GLU A 245 8.28 23.17 -20.00
N LYS A 246 7.05 22.74 -20.36
CA LYS A 246 5.79 23.27 -19.83
C LYS A 246 4.87 22.09 -19.47
N PRO A 247 5.07 21.49 -18.29
CA PRO A 247 4.32 20.32 -17.86
C PRO A 247 2.82 20.56 -17.89
N ALA A 248 2.06 19.57 -18.39
CA ALA A 248 0.60 19.53 -18.34
C ALA A 248 0.18 18.21 -17.66
N PRO A 249 0.16 18.17 -16.32
CA PRO A 249 -0.05 16.94 -15.56
C PRO A 249 -1.42 16.31 -15.85
N SER A 250 -1.43 15.00 -16.08
CA SER A 250 -2.65 14.28 -16.45
C SER A 250 -2.78 12.90 -15.79
N LEU A 251 -4.04 12.53 -15.48
CA LEU A 251 -4.42 11.29 -14.82
C LEU A 251 -5.44 10.55 -15.69
N ARG A 252 -5.18 9.27 -15.97
CA ARG A 252 -6.10 8.40 -16.72
C ARG A 252 -6.79 7.41 -15.79
N LEU A 253 -8.11 7.33 -15.90
CA LEU A 253 -8.97 6.44 -15.13
C LEU A 253 -9.65 5.40 -16.04
N ASP A 254 -9.85 4.18 -15.55
CA ASP A 254 -10.70 3.19 -16.22
C ASP A 254 -12.20 3.48 -16.00
N GLU A 255 -13.07 2.66 -16.60
CA GLU A 255 -14.54 2.74 -16.46
C GLU A 255 -15.01 2.66 -14.99
N ASN A 256 -14.22 2.08 -14.09
CA ASN A 256 -14.52 1.95 -12.67
C ASN A 256 -13.92 3.09 -11.82
N GLY A 257 -13.32 4.10 -12.46
CA GLY A 257 -12.68 5.23 -11.78
C GLY A 257 -11.31 4.91 -11.14
N LYS A 258 -10.71 3.76 -11.46
CA LYS A 258 -9.39 3.36 -10.96
C LYS A 258 -8.28 3.99 -11.78
N VAL A 259 -7.23 4.46 -11.10
CA VAL A 259 -6.05 5.04 -11.75
C VAL A 259 -5.31 3.99 -12.58
N THR A 260 -5.13 4.27 -13.87
CA THR A 260 -4.42 3.41 -14.83
C THR A 260 -3.11 4.01 -15.34
N ALA A 261 -3.01 5.34 -15.39
CA ALA A 261 -1.79 6.05 -15.73
C ALA A 261 -1.79 7.44 -15.08
N MET A 262 -0.60 7.94 -14.78
CA MET A 262 -0.36 9.32 -14.34
C MET A 262 0.97 9.78 -14.92
N ALA A 263 1.02 11.03 -15.38
CA ALA A 263 2.21 11.63 -15.98
C ALA A 263 2.22 13.15 -15.75
N ALA A 264 3.40 13.75 -15.88
CA ALA A 264 3.56 15.21 -15.82
C ALA A 264 3.24 15.92 -17.16
N PHE A 265 2.87 15.16 -18.18
CA PHE A 265 2.61 15.61 -19.55
C PHE A 265 1.23 15.09 -20.00
N PRO A 266 0.66 15.60 -21.11
CA PRO A 266 -0.65 15.18 -21.55
C PRO A 266 -0.62 13.72 -22.03
N LEU A 267 -1.54 12.92 -21.50
CA LEU A 267 -1.73 11.53 -21.91
C LEU A 267 -2.75 11.46 -23.04
N SER A 268 -2.51 10.60 -24.02
CA SER A 268 -3.42 10.38 -25.14
C SER A 268 -4.75 9.78 -24.70
N ALA A 269 -5.81 10.03 -25.45
CA ALA A 269 -7.11 9.44 -25.18
C ALA A 269 -7.11 7.95 -25.53
N LEU A 270 -7.60 7.11 -24.60
CA LEU A 270 -7.84 5.69 -24.86
C LEU A 270 -9.34 5.37 -24.76
N PRO A 271 -9.86 4.42 -25.56
CA PRO A 271 -11.24 3.99 -25.45
C PRO A 271 -11.56 3.56 -24.02
N LYS A 272 -12.78 3.84 -23.55
CA LYS A 272 -13.26 3.40 -22.22
C LYS A 272 -12.42 3.91 -21.05
N THR A 273 -11.78 5.08 -21.23
CA THR A 273 -11.03 5.75 -20.16
C THR A 273 -11.46 7.20 -20.04
N THR A 274 -11.28 7.76 -18.85
CA THR A 274 -11.47 9.18 -18.58
C THR A 274 -10.12 9.82 -18.36
N LEU A 275 -9.85 10.93 -19.05
CA LEU A 275 -8.65 11.74 -18.87
C LEU A 275 -8.98 12.97 -18.04
N LEU A 276 -8.17 13.22 -17.01
CA LEU A 276 -8.25 14.40 -16.15
C LEU A 276 -6.94 15.19 -16.27
N SER A 277 -7.04 16.51 -16.31
CA SER A 277 -5.89 17.43 -16.36
C SER A 277 -5.83 18.27 -15.08
N TYR A 278 -4.63 18.61 -14.65
CA TYR A 278 -4.38 19.35 -13.41
C TYR A 278 -3.46 20.54 -13.66
N PRO A 279 -3.59 21.61 -12.85
CA PRO A 279 -2.71 22.77 -12.97
C PRO A 279 -1.29 22.51 -12.48
N THR A 280 -1.10 21.55 -11.56
CA THR A 280 0.20 21.20 -10.96
C THR A 280 0.32 19.70 -10.79
N VAL A 281 1.55 19.20 -10.72
CA VAL A 281 1.82 17.78 -10.45
C VAL A 281 1.38 17.45 -9.02
N SER A 282 1.55 18.37 -8.05
CA SER A 282 1.01 18.14 -6.70
C SER A 282 -0.50 17.96 -6.68
N ALA A 283 -1.27 18.75 -7.45
CA ALA A 283 -2.73 18.59 -7.55
C ALA A 283 -3.13 17.23 -8.15
N LEU A 284 -2.41 16.78 -9.18
CA LEU A 284 -2.56 15.43 -9.72
C LEU A 284 -2.28 14.37 -8.66
N MET A 285 -1.18 14.52 -7.90
CA MET A 285 -0.78 13.54 -6.88
C MET A 285 -1.79 13.45 -5.73
N ILE A 286 -2.39 14.58 -5.32
CA ILE A 286 -3.46 14.60 -4.31
C ILE A 286 -4.66 13.73 -4.77
N ASP A 287 -5.12 13.90 -6.01
CA ASP A 287 -6.27 13.12 -6.51
C ASP A 287 -5.89 11.65 -6.75
N ALA A 288 -4.69 11.39 -7.26
CA ALA A 288 -4.17 10.04 -7.43
C ALA A 288 -4.07 9.29 -6.09
N ASP A 289 -3.54 9.93 -5.04
CA ASP A 289 -3.42 9.35 -3.70
C ASP A 289 -4.80 9.02 -3.10
N ARG A 290 -5.78 9.92 -3.27
CA ARG A 290 -7.18 9.70 -2.84
C ARG A 290 -7.79 8.48 -3.53
N ARG A 291 -7.62 8.35 -4.84
CA ARG A 291 -8.20 7.26 -5.65
C ARG A 291 -7.49 5.91 -5.45
N LEU A 292 -6.17 5.94 -5.25
CA LEU A 292 -5.38 4.73 -4.97
C LEU A 292 -5.63 4.21 -3.54
N GLY A 293 -6.27 5.01 -2.68
CA GLY A 293 -6.51 4.66 -1.28
C GLY A 293 -5.21 4.53 -0.49
N SER A 294 -4.19 5.33 -0.84
CA SER A 294 -2.86 5.28 -0.20
C SER A 294 -2.92 5.72 1.26
N TYR A 295 -3.91 6.53 1.63
CA TYR A 295 -4.25 6.81 3.02
C TYR A 295 -4.94 5.58 3.64
N VAL A 296 -4.12 4.69 4.18
CA VAL A 296 -4.59 3.66 5.10
C VAL A 296 -4.85 4.34 6.42
N ILE A 297 -6.14 4.51 6.79
CA ILE A 297 -6.53 4.89 8.14
C ILE A 297 -5.71 4.01 9.10
N PRO A 298 -4.94 4.61 10.04
CA PRO A 298 -4.20 3.85 11.02
C PRO A 298 -5.11 2.78 11.64
N ASP A 299 -4.64 1.54 11.72
CA ASP A 299 -5.40 0.39 12.22
C ASP A 299 -6.59 -0.13 11.39
N ARG A 300 -6.85 0.35 10.16
CA ARG A 300 -7.94 -0.23 9.32
C ARG A 300 -7.85 -1.74 9.19
N GLU A 301 -6.66 -2.27 8.88
CA GLU A 301 -6.46 -3.70 8.70
C GLU A 301 -6.50 -4.47 10.03
N ARG A 302 -6.03 -3.82 11.12
CA ARG A 302 -6.13 -4.34 12.48
C ARG A 302 -7.60 -4.46 12.90
N PHE A 303 -8.40 -3.42 12.70
CA PHE A 303 -9.83 -3.41 12.97
C PHE A 303 -10.60 -4.35 12.06
N ARG A 304 -10.27 -4.42 10.77
CA ARG A 304 -10.87 -5.38 9.84
C ARG A 304 -10.61 -6.82 10.30
N ARG A 305 -9.38 -7.11 10.75
CA ARG A 305 -9.03 -8.41 11.33
C ARG A 305 -9.77 -8.65 12.64
N LEU A 306 -9.83 -7.67 13.54
CA LEU A 306 -10.58 -7.75 14.79
C LEU A 306 -12.06 -8.07 14.54
N VAL A 307 -12.72 -7.27 13.70
CA VAL A 307 -14.13 -7.46 13.32
C VAL A 307 -14.33 -8.84 12.69
N ARG A 308 -13.44 -9.28 11.80
CA ARG A 308 -13.54 -10.61 11.18
C ARG A 308 -13.41 -11.73 12.22
N THR A 309 -12.48 -11.61 13.15
CA THR A 309 -12.27 -12.58 14.23
C THR A 309 -13.49 -12.64 15.16
N GLU A 310 -13.98 -11.49 15.63
CA GLU A 310 -15.13 -11.43 16.53
C GLU A 310 -16.42 -11.90 15.83
N LEU A 311 -16.60 -11.56 14.55
CA LEU A 311 -17.71 -12.08 13.76
C LEU A 311 -17.65 -13.60 13.60
N SER A 312 -16.46 -14.18 13.40
CA SER A 312 -16.28 -15.63 13.34
C SER A 312 -16.68 -16.30 14.66
N ARG A 313 -16.18 -15.76 15.79
CA ARG A 313 -16.51 -16.25 17.14
C ARG A 313 -18.02 -16.18 17.43
N ALA A 314 -18.65 -15.06 17.07
CA ALA A 314 -20.08 -14.88 17.25
C ALA A 314 -20.90 -15.90 16.44
N ARG A 315 -20.51 -16.16 15.19
CA ARG A 315 -21.14 -17.17 14.32
C ARG A 315 -20.98 -18.59 14.88
N GLU A 316 -19.77 -18.96 15.29
CA GLU A 316 -19.52 -20.27 15.91
C GLU A 316 -20.33 -20.45 17.20
N LYS A 317 -20.47 -19.40 18.02
CA LYS A 317 -21.29 -19.44 19.22
C LYS A 317 -22.78 -19.58 18.89
N TYR A 318 -23.25 -18.89 17.86
CA TYR A 318 -24.64 -19.00 17.39
C TYR A 318 -24.98 -20.42 16.94
N GLU A 319 -24.13 -21.05 16.14
CA GLU A 319 -24.29 -22.46 15.72
C GLU A 319 -24.33 -23.42 16.91
N LYS A 320 -23.43 -23.27 17.88
CA LYS A 320 -23.41 -24.10 19.10
C LYS A 320 -24.68 -23.94 19.93
N LEU A 321 -25.13 -22.71 20.14
CA LEU A 321 -26.38 -22.45 20.86
C LEU A 321 -27.59 -23.02 20.10
N GLY A 322 -27.60 -22.95 18.77
CA GLY A 322 -28.62 -23.60 17.95
C GLY A 322 -28.66 -25.12 18.14
N ALA A 323 -27.50 -25.77 18.17
CA ALA A 323 -27.40 -27.20 18.46
C ALA A 323 -27.80 -27.55 19.90
N GLU A 324 -27.47 -26.71 20.88
CA GLU A 324 -27.90 -26.88 22.28
C GLU A 324 -29.42 -26.74 22.43
N ILE A 325 -30.04 -25.77 21.76
CA ILE A 325 -31.50 -25.59 21.74
C ILE A 325 -32.17 -26.82 21.10
N ALA A 326 -31.70 -27.27 19.94
CA ALA A 326 -32.24 -28.45 19.27
C ALA A 326 -32.08 -29.73 20.12
N ALA A 327 -30.96 -29.86 20.85
CA ALA A 327 -30.79 -30.95 21.80
C ALA A 327 -31.77 -30.85 22.99
N ALA A 328 -32.04 -29.64 23.46
CA ALA A 328 -32.97 -29.38 24.56
C ALA A 328 -34.45 -29.58 24.19
N GLU A 329 -34.82 -29.59 22.90
CA GLU A 329 -36.19 -29.90 22.48
C GLU A 329 -36.65 -31.30 22.92
N ASN A 330 -35.72 -32.26 23.02
CA ASN A 330 -36.03 -33.62 23.47
C ASN A 330 -36.04 -33.78 25.00
N ALA A 331 -35.77 -32.71 25.77
CA ALA A 331 -35.62 -32.79 27.23
C ALA A 331 -36.92 -33.28 27.91
N GLU A 332 -38.09 -32.88 27.41
CA GLU A 332 -39.37 -33.34 27.98
C GLU A 332 -39.57 -34.85 27.72
N GLU A 333 -39.19 -35.36 26.55
CA GLU A 333 -39.25 -36.80 26.26
C GLU A 333 -38.28 -37.60 27.14
N GLN A 334 -37.06 -37.09 27.36
CA GLN A 334 -36.09 -37.73 28.26
C GLN A 334 -36.61 -37.75 29.70
N LYS A 335 -37.24 -36.66 30.16
CA LYS A 335 -37.85 -36.57 31.48
C LYS A 335 -39.03 -37.55 31.63
N ILE A 336 -39.94 -37.61 30.65
CA ILE A 336 -41.05 -38.57 30.65
C ILE A 336 -40.52 -40.01 30.73
N ALA A 337 -39.47 -40.34 29.98
CA ALA A 337 -38.82 -41.65 30.06
C ALA A 337 -38.22 -41.92 31.46
N ALA A 338 -37.55 -40.92 32.06
CA ALA A 338 -36.99 -41.04 33.41
C ALA A 338 -38.06 -41.23 34.48
N ASP A 339 -39.14 -40.45 34.46
CA ASP A 339 -40.24 -40.52 35.43
C ASP A 339 -40.97 -41.88 35.34
N ASN A 340 -41.16 -42.40 34.12
CA ASN A 340 -41.72 -43.74 33.91
C ASN A 340 -40.76 -44.84 34.40
N LEU A 341 -39.45 -44.73 34.14
CA LEU A 341 -38.45 -45.65 34.70
C LEU A 341 -38.47 -45.64 36.23
N MET A 342 -38.55 -44.44 36.84
CA MET A 342 -38.62 -44.28 38.29
C MET A 342 -39.86 -44.98 38.88
N THR A 343 -40.98 -44.92 38.17
CA THR A 343 -42.25 -45.54 38.60
C THR A 343 -42.21 -47.06 38.50
N TYR A 344 -41.73 -47.59 37.37
CA TYR A 344 -41.81 -49.02 37.06
C TYR A 344 -40.54 -49.81 37.39
N GLN A 345 -39.50 -49.20 37.94
CA GLN A 345 -38.19 -49.83 38.18
C GLN A 345 -38.25 -51.20 38.87
N TYR A 346 -39.17 -51.40 39.82
CA TYR A 346 -39.28 -52.64 40.59
C TYR A 346 -39.86 -53.81 39.80
N ASN A 347 -40.44 -53.55 38.62
CA ASN A 347 -41.05 -54.57 37.77
C ASN A 347 -40.05 -55.21 36.81
N TYR A 348 -38.82 -54.69 36.74
CA TYR A 348 -37.80 -55.12 35.80
C TYR A 348 -36.50 -55.47 36.51
N VAL A 349 -35.65 -56.26 35.85
CA VAL A 349 -34.37 -56.73 36.39
C VAL A 349 -33.24 -55.99 35.70
N ASP A 350 -32.26 -55.55 36.48
CA ASP A 350 -31.07 -54.88 35.96
C ASP A 350 -30.36 -55.72 34.88
N HIS A 351 -29.88 -55.05 33.83
CA HIS A 351 -29.09 -55.64 32.74
C HIS A 351 -29.81 -56.68 31.85
N ALA A 352 -31.10 -56.95 32.08
CA ALA A 352 -31.85 -57.97 31.34
C ALA A 352 -32.26 -57.49 29.93
N ASP A 353 -32.93 -56.34 29.85
CA ASP A 353 -33.57 -55.86 28.64
C ASP A 353 -32.85 -54.62 28.05
N ASP A 354 -32.86 -54.48 26.73
CA ASP A 354 -32.42 -53.27 26.00
C ASP A 354 -33.55 -52.24 25.79
N ALA A 355 -34.78 -52.56 26.21
CA ALA A 355 -35.89 -51.62 26.28
C ALA A 355 -36.98 -52.16 27.22
N ILE A 356 -37.76 -51.26 27.80
CA ILE A 356 -38.98 -51.63 28.53
C ILE A 356 -40.20 -50.95 27.91
N THR A 357 -41.33 -51.65 27.88
CA THR A 357 -42.61 -51.08 27.46
C THR A 357 -43.53 -51.00 28.68
N VAL A 358 -43.92 -49.79 29.03
CA VAL A 358 -44.74 -49.48 30.21
C VAL A 358 -45.93 -48.62 29.82
N THR A 359 -46.99 -48.62 30.62
CA THR A 359 -48.08 -47.65 30.46
C THR A 359 -47.56 -46.27 30.83
N ASN A 360 -47.68 -45.28 29.95
CA ASN A 360 -47.17 -43.94 30.22
C ASN A 360 -47.95 -43.28 31.36
N ILE A 361 -47.27 -42.94 32.46
CA ILE A 361 -47.88 -42.29 33.64
C ILE A 361 -48.48 -40.90 33.34
N TYR A 362 -48.12 -40.29 32.22
CA TYR A 362 -48.67 -39.00 31.74
C TYR A 362 -49.86 -39.16 30.77
N SER A 363 -50.20 -40.37 30.36
CA SER A 363 -51.27 -40.63 29.39
C SER A 363 -52.61 -40.87 30.09
N GLU A 364 -53.62 -40.04 29.81
CA GLU A 364 -54.99 -40.23 30.32
C GLU A 364 -55.70 -41.44 29.67
N THR A 365 -55.22 -41.88 28.51
CA THR A 365 -55.77 -42.98 27.71
C THR A 365 -55.02 -44.30 27.91
N GLY A 366 -53.94 -44.31 28.70
CA GLY A 366 -53.15 -45.50 29.00
C GLY A 366 -52.23 -45.97 27.86
N GLU A 367 -51.75 -45.04 27.03
CA GLU A 367 -50.84 -45.36 25.93
C GLU A 367 -49.53 -46.01 26.42
N ALA A 368 -49.04 -46.99 25.66
CA ALA A 368 -47.78 -47.67 25.97
C ALA A 368 -46.58 -46.84 25.48
N LEU A 369 -45.62 -46.61 26.37
CA LEU A 369 -44.34 -45.97 26.10
C LEU A 369 -43.24 -47.03 26.12
N THR A 370 -42.44 -47.09 25.05
CA THR A 370 -41.26 -47.95 24.98
C THR A 370 -40.00 -47.12 25.22
N ILE A 371 -39.24 -47.48 26.26
CA ILE A 371 -38.06 -46.74 26.73
C ILE A 371 -36.83 -47.62 26.49
N PRO A 372 -35.89 -47.21 25.60
CA PRO A 372 -34.65 -47.95 25.40
C PRO A 372 -33.74 -47.85 26.63
N LEU A 373 -32.93 -48.89 26.86
CA LEU A 373 -32.01 -49.01 27.98
C LEU A 373 -30.60 -49.36 27.50
N ASP A 374 -29.58 -48.80 28.14
CA ASP A 374 -28.23 -49.32 28.05
C ASP A 374 -28.08 -50.49 29.02
N ARG A 375 -27.94 -51.70 28.48
CA ARG A 375 -27.75 -52.94 29.27
C ARG A 375 -26.52 -52.90 30.18
N ARG A 376 -25.56 -52.01 29.94
CA ARG A 376 -24.37 -51.84 30.80
C ARG A 376 -24.70 -51.12 32.11
N LEU A 377 -25.83 -50.43 32.17
CA LEU A 377 -26.29 -49.64 33.30
C LEU A 377 -27.44 -50.37 34.03
N SER A 378 -27.55 -50.17 35.35
CA SER A 378 -28.75 -50.57 36.08
C SER A 378 -29.96 -49.72 35.66
N ILE A 379 -31.18 -50.12 36.02
CA ILE A 379 -32.40 -49.37 35.71
C ILE A 379 -32.33 -47.96 36.32
N ILE A 380 -31.83 -47.84 37.56
CA ILE A 380 -31.61 -46.56 38.24
C ILE A 380 -30.57 -45.71 37.51
N GLN A 381 -29.48 -46.32 37.02
CA GLN A 381 -28.45 -45.60 36.28
C GLN A 381 -28.93 -45.13 34.91
N ASN A 382 -29.76 -45.93 34.21
CA ASN A 382 -30.44 -45.50 33.00
C ASN A 382 -31.37 -44.30 33.29
N MET A 383 -32.22 -44.39 34.31
CA MET A 383 -33.09 -43.30 34.75
C MET A 383 -32.30 -42.01 35.04
N GLN A 384 -31.21 -42.10 35.80
CA GLN A 384 -30.34 -40.94 36.07
C GLN A 384 -29.69 -40.39 34.81
N ALA A 385 -29.32 -41.26 33.85
CA ALA A 385 -28.79 -40.83 32.56
C ALA A 385 -29.85 -40.11 31.71
N TYR A 386 -31.13 -40.49 31.80
CA TYR A 386 -32.24 -39.80 31.17
C TYR A 386 -32.47 -38.41 31.81
N TYR A 387 -32.47 -38.26 33.14
CA TYR A 387 -32.60 -36.93 33.78
C TYR A 387 -31.41 -35.99 33.54
N LYS A 388 -30.23 -36.54 33.22
CA LYS A 388 -29.02 -35.77 32.97
C LYS A 388 -28.95 -35.23 31.54
N LYS A 389 -29.67 -35.85 30.60
CA LYS A 389 -29.84 -35.38 29.22
C LYS A 389 -30.94 -34.33 29.20
#